data_AF-A0A256ZS03-F1
#
_entry.id   AF-A0A256ZS03-F1
#
_cell.length_a   1.000
_cell.length_b   1.000
_cell.length_c   1.000
_cell.angle_alpha   90.00
_cell.angle_beta   90.00
_cell.angle_gamma   90.00
#
_symmetry.space_group_name_H-M   'P 1'
#
loop_
_entity.id
_entity.type
_entity.pdbx_description
1 polymer ?
#
loop_
_entity_poly.entity_id
_entity_poly.type
_entity_poly.pdbx_seq_one_letter_code
_entity_poly.pdbx_strand_id
1 'polypeptide(L)'
;MAAKELAEKIGVSLPTILGHLQDLSEVGLVIVDHVKLNGKVVKKYRVVSRKIVLNIDIKRIREATREEEEKQVRSRIEELTLKYICLKRKRGKLPLTVKVRDVMRTLNVDLDTAIMIVEFFNTNYSLIVDYLSNEILNYVEEKGEATIREISDKLHLHPYWVVFATQNLSSKGLLVRTDNKVYSTRKYYARKSEGTWTKQK
;
A
#
# COMPACT_ATOMS: atom_id res chain seq x y z
N MET A 1 -14.30 14.85 45.46
CA MET A 1 -13.32 15.84 45.94
C MET A 1 -13.32 17.02 44.99
N ALA A 2 -13.07 18.26 45.44
CA ALA A 2 -12.94 19.40 44.53
C ALA A 2 -11.55 19.42 43.85
N ALA A 3 -11.44 20.00 42.66
CA ALA A 3 -10.16 20.08 41.94
C ALA A 3 -9.08 20.84 42.73
N LYS A 4 -9.47 21.87 43.49
CA LYS A 4 -8.56 22.63 44.35
C LYS A 4 -7.99 21.77 45.49
N GLU A 5 -8.84 21.00 46.16
CA GLU A 5 -8.44 20.05 47.21
C GLU A 5 -7.50 18.96 46.67
N LEU A 6 -7.76 18.49 45.44
CA LEU A 6 -6.89 17.54 44.73
C LEU A 6 -5.51 18.13 44.42
N ALA A 7 -5.48 19.36 43.91
CA ALA A 7 -4.25 20.08 43.58
C ALA A 7 -3.36 20.30 44.81
N GLU A 8 -3.96 20.75 45.92
CA GLU A 8 -3.25 20.93 47.20
C GLU A 8 -2.73 19.60 47.77
N LYS A 9 -3.52 18.53 47.69
CA LYS A 9 -3.13 17.21 48.23
C LYS A 9 -2.01 16.53 47.44
N ILE A 10 -1.96 16.73 46.13
CA ILE A 10 -0.98 16.10 45.23
C ILE A 10 0.24 17.01 45.00
N GLY A 11 0.14 18.30 45.33
CA GLY A 11 1.26 19.26 45.20
C GLY A 11 1.49 19.73 43.76
N VAL A 12 0.43 19.83 42.95
CA VAL A 12 0.48 20.24 41.53
C VAL A 12 -0.44 21.42 41.27
N SER A 13 -0.17 22.16 40.18
CA SER A 13 -0.95 23.35 39.84
C SER A 13 -2.42 23.01 39.54
N LEU A 14 -3.33 23.92 39.88
CA LEU A 14 -4.76 23.76 39.58
C LEU A 14 -5.04 23.57 38.08
N PRO A 15 -4.43 24.32 37.15
CA PRO A 15 -4.59 24.07 35.71
C PRO A 15 -4.18 22.64 35.30
N THR A 16 -3.06 22.13 35.82
CA THR A 16 -2.58 20.76 35.53
C THR A 16 -3.58 19.70 36.00
N ILE A 17 -4.11 19.84 37.21
CA ILE A 17 -5.12 18.91 37.75
C ILE A 17 -6.43 18.99 36.98
N LEU A 18 -6.85 20.18 36.54
CA LEU A 18 -8.04 20.31 35.71
C LEU A 18 -7.87 19.62 34.35
N GLY A 19 -6.68 19.71 33.74
CA GLY A 19 -6.36 18.96 32.52
C GLY A 19 -6.47 17.45 32.73
N HIS A 20 -5.79 16.92 33.75
CA HIS A 20 -5.86 15.48 34.04
C HIS A 20 -7.27 14.98 34.41
N LEU A 21 -8.05 15.78 35.14
CA LEU A 21 -9.44 15.43 35.48
C LEU A 21 -10.35 15.45 34.24
N GLN A 22 -10.06 16.31 33.27
CA GLN A 22 -10.75 16.30 31.99
C GLN A 22 -10.41 15.02 31.22
N ASP A 23 -9.13 14.69 31.04
CA ASP A 23 -8.70 13.46 30.36
C ASP A 23 -9.35 12.22 30.99
N LEU A 24 -9.30 12.11 32.32
CA LEU A 24 -9.88 11.00 33.08
C LEU A 24 -11.42 10.95 33.01
N SER A 25 -12.07 12.10 32.85
CA SER A 25 -13.53 12.16 32.67
C SER A 25 -13.92 11.73 31.26
N GLU A 26 -13.15 12.12 30.24
CA GLU A 26 -13.39 11.77 28.84
C GLU A 26 -13.26 10.26 28.62
N VAL A 27 -12.28 9.62 29.25
CA VAL A 27 -12.13 8.15 29.20
C VAL A 27 -13.04 7.40 30.19
N GLY A 28 -13.92 8.11 30.89
CA GLY A 28 -14.91 7.49 31.79
C GLY A 28 -14.33 6.87 33.07
N LEU A 29 -13.15 7.30 33.51
CA LEU A 29 -12.54 6.85 34.77
C LEU A 29 -12.94 7.71 35.96
N VAL A 30 -13.39 8.95 35.71
CA VAL A 30 -13.87 9.91 36.72
C VAL A 30 -15.25 10.44 36.33
N ILE A 31 -16.14 10.52 37.32
CA ILE A 31 -17.45 11.16 37.21
C ILE A 31 -17.37 12.58 37.80
N VAL A 32 -18.02 13.53 37.13
CA VAL A 32 -18.15 14.92 37.55
C VAL A 32 -19.57 15.18 38.06
N ASP A 33 -19.71 15.36 39.37
CA ASP A 33 -20.96 15.71 40.03
C ASP A 33 -21.05 17.23 40.20
N HIS A 34 -22.22 17.81 39.89
CA HIS A 34 -22.51 19.23 40.09
C HIS A 34 -23.30 19.40 41.39
N VAL A 35 -22.66 19.95 42.42
CA VAL A 35 -23.26 20.11 43.75
C VAL A 35 -23.48 21.59 44.05
N LYS A 36 -24.68 21.96 44.50
CA LYS A 36 -24.97 23.31 44.99
C LYS A 36 -24.50 23.46 46.44
N LEU A 37 -23.63 24.42 46.70
CA LEU A 37 -23.13 24.79 48.02
C LEU A 37 -23.27 26.30 48.19
N ASN A 38 -24.03 26.76 49.20
CA ASN A 38 -24.28 28.18 49.48
C ASN A 38 -24.69 28.99 48.23
N GLY A 39 -25.62 28.45 47.44
CA GLY A 39 -26.11 29.09 46.20
C GLY A 39 -25.17 29.01 44.99
N LYS A 40 -23.91 28.54 45.15
CA LYS A 40 -22.94 28.35 44.06
C LYS A 40 -22.90 26.89 43.60
N VAL A 41 -22.76 26.66 42.29
CA VAL A 41 -22.56 25.32 41.72
C VAL A 41 -21.08 24.99 41.74
N VAL A 42 -20.71 23.88 42.38
CA VAL A 42 -19.33 23.40 42.51
C VAL A 42 -19.21 22.01 41.88
N LYS A 43 -18.16 21.79 41.09
CA LYS A 43 -17.83 20.48 40.52
C LYS A 43 -17.10 19.63 41.56
N LYS A 44 -17.58 18.40 41.77
CA LYS A 44 -16.92 17.37 42.57
C LYS A 44 -16.57 16.19 41.69
N TYR A 45 -15.36 15.68 41.83
CA TYR A 45 -14.83 14.57 41.05
C TYR A 45 -14.79 13.29 41.89
N ARG A 46 -15.20 12.17 41.32
CA ARG A 46 -15.19 10.84 41.96
C ARG A 46 -14.75 9.77 40.97
N VAL A 47 -13.90 8.85 41.38
CA VAL A 47 -13.49 7.70 40.56
C VAL A 47 -14.65 6.74 40.33
N VAL A 48 -14.72 6.15 39.12
CA VAL A 48 -15.75 5.16 38.75
C VAL A 48 -15.54 3.84 39.48
N SER A 49 -14.28 3.42 39.64
CA SER A 49 -13.92 2.21 40.38
C SER A 49 -12.73 2.48 41.30
N ARG A 50 -12.68 1.75 42.43
CA ARG A 50 -11.55 1.75 43.35
C ARG A 50 -10.44 0.78 42.93
N LYS A 51 -10.71 -0.12 41.99
CA LYS A 51 -9.76 -1.10 41.46
C LYS A 51 -9.91 -1.20 39.94
N ILE A 52 -8.84 -0.88 39.22
CA ILE A 52 -8.71 -1.12 37.78
C ILE A 52 -7.77 -2.31 37.64
N VAL A 53 -8.24 -3.41 37.06
CA VAL A 53 -7.40 -4.56 36.74
C VAL A 53 -7.17 -4.55 35.23
N LEU A 54 -5.93 -4.33 34.84
CA LEU A 54 -5.51 -4.34 33.45
C LEU A 54 -4.70 -5.61 33.21
N ASN A 55 -5.21 -6.51 32.37
CA ASN A 55 -4.48 -7.70 31.95
C ASN A 55 -3.84 -7.41 30.60
N ILE A 56 -2.55 -7.04 30.61
CA ILE A 56 -1.78 -6.82 29.38
C ILE A 56 -1.02 -8.09 29.03
N ASP A 57 -1.26 -8.61 27.82
CA ASP A 57 -0.38 -9.61 27.20
C ASP A 57 0.72 -8.89 26.40
N ILE A 58 1.88 -8.73 27.04
CA ILE A 58 3.03 -8.02 26.46
C ILE A 58 3.54 -8.73 25.20
N LYS A 59 3.44 -10.08 25.15
CA LYS A 59 3.94 -10.87 24.02
C LYS A 59 3.11 -10.60 22.77
N ARG A 60 1.78 -10.63 22.91
CA ARG A 60 0.86 -10.32 21.80
C ARG A 60 1.04 -8.91 21.25
N ILE A 61 1.27 -7.92 22.12
CA ILE A 61 1.52 -6.54 21.68
C ILE A 61 2.80 -6.48 20.85
N ARG A 62 3.89 -7.09 21.33
CA ARG A 62 5.16 -7.10 20.60
C ARG A 62 5.08 -7.78 19.23
N GLU A 63 4.35 -8.90 19.16
CA GLU A 63 4.13 -9.62 17.89
C GLU A 63 3.33 -8.75 16.91
N ALA A 64 2.24 -8.14 17.36
CA ALA A 64 1.44 -7.23 16.53
C ALA A 64 2.25 -6.02 16.04
N THR A 65 3.11 -5.44 16.88
CA THR A 65 4.00 -4.34 16.46
C THR A 65 5.00 -4.79 15.41
N ARG A 66 5.61 -5.97 15.59
CA ARG A 66 6.57 -6.52 14.63
C ARG A 66 5.95 -6.82 13.28
N GLU A 67 4.75 -7.42 13.25
CA GLU A 67 4.02 -7.68 12.00
C GLU A 67 3.72 -6.38 11.24
N GLU A 68 3.32 -5.33 11.97
CA GLU A 68 3.05 -4.03 11.39
C GLU A 68 4.34 -3.36 10.85
N GLU A 69 5.46 -3.46 11.57
CA GLU A 69 6.78 -3.00 11.09
C GLU A 69 7.22 -3.76 9.83
N GLU A 70 7.14 -5.09 9.83
CA GLU A 70 7.49 -5.92 8.67
C GLU A 70 6.63 -5.59 7.45
N LYS A 71 5.33 -5.35 7.67
CA LYS A 71 4.39 -4.91 6.63
C LYS A 71 4.77 -3.55 6.07
N GLN A 72 5.10 -2.57 6.92
CA GLN A 72 5.53 -1.24 6.49
C GLN A 72 6.82 -1.29 5.67
N VAL A 73 7.80 -2.09 6.10
CA VAL A 73 9.05 -2.30 5.35
C VAL A 73 8.74 -2.92 3.99
N ARG A 74 7.92 -3.98 3.94
CA ARG A 74 7.55 -4.63 2.69
C ARG A 74 6.84 -3.67 1.72
N SER A 75 5.85 -2.92 2.20
CA SER A 75 5.14 -1.92 1.39
C SER A 75 6.09 -0.84 0.87
N ARG A 76 7.07 -0.42 1.68
CA ARG A 76 8.07 0.54 1.25
C ARG A 76 8.97 0.00 0.14
N ILE A 77 9.43 -1.25 0.27
CA ILE A 77 10.24 -1.90 -0.76
C ILE A 77 9.45 -2.09 -2.05
N GLU A 78 8.17 -2.46 -1.96
CA GLU A 78 7.27 -2.55 -3.11
C GLU A 78 7.14 -1.19 -3.84
N GLU A 79 6.83 -0.12 -3.10
CA GLU A 79 6.73 1.24 -3.65
C GLU A 79 8.03 1.66 -4.37
N LEU A 80 9.18 1.42 -3.72
CA LEU A 80 10.49 1.73 -4.30
C LEU A 80 10.78 0.88 -5.54
N THR A 81 10.35 -0.38 -5.57
CA THR A 81 10.49 -1.26 -6.73
C THR A 81 9.69 -0.75 -7.92
N LEU A 82 8.44 -0.36 -7.71
CA LEU A 82 7.59 0.24 -8.74
C LEU A 82 8.18 1.58 -9.23
N LYS A 83 8.66 2.39 -8.30
CA LYS A 83 9.35 3.66 -8.62
C LYS A 83 10.61 3.43 -9.46
N TYR A 84 11.39 2.39 -9.15
CA TYR A 84 12.55 2.00 -9.95
C TYR A 84 12.15 1.65 -11.38
N ILE A 85 11.11 0.83 -11.57
CA ILE A 85 10.60 0.46 -12.90
C ILE A 85 10.25 1.71 -13.70
N CYS A 86 9.47 2.63 -13.12
CA CYS A 86 9.08 3.88 -13.74
C CYS A 86 10.27 4.74 -14.16
N LEU A 87 11.23 4.98 -13.24
CA LEU A 87 12.39 5.81 -13.52
C LEU A 87 13.32 5.17 -14.54
N LYS A 88 13.50 3.85 -14.48
CA LYS A 88 14.35 3.12 -15.42
C LYS A 88 13.80 3.19 -16.84
N ARG A 89 12.48 3.06 -17.01
CA ARG A 89 11.77 3.20 -18.29
C ARG A 89 11.78 4.63 -18.83
N LYS A 90 11.85 5.65 -17.97
CA LYS A 90 12.00 7.05 -18.42
C LYS A 90 13.39 7.37 -18.96
N ARG A 91 14.43 6.74 -18.40
CA ARG A 91 15.84 6.98 -18.78
C ARG A 91 16.36 6.03 -19.86
N GLY A 92 15.56 5.04 -20.24
CA GLY A 92 15.95 3.98 -21.15
C GLY A 92 14.97 2.83 -21.11
N LYS A 93 15.48 1.60 -21.12
CA LYS A 93 14.66 0.38 -21.17
C LYS A 93 14.73 -0.37 -19.84
N LEU A 94 13.61 -0.93 -19.37
CA LEU A 94 13.62 -1.88 -18.26
C LEU A 94 14.43 -3.12 -18.68
N PRO A 95 15.53 -3.46 -18.00
CA PRO A 95 16.38 -4.58 -18.39
C PRO A 95 15.74 -5.92 -18.06
N LEU A 96 16.29 -7.00 -18.64
CA LEU A 96 15.93 -8.37 -18.27
C LEU A 96 16.24 -8.65 -16.79
N THR A 97 17.43 -8.27 -16.35
CA THR A 97 17.90 -8.46 -14.97
C THR A 97 18.21 -7.13 -14.32
N VAL A 98 17.75 -6.97 -13.09
CA VAL A 98 17.99 -5.78 -12.26
C VAL A 98 19.26 -5.99 -11.46
N LYS A 99 20.17 -5.01 -11.47
CA LYS A 99 21.44 -5.05 -10.73
C LYS A 99 21.41 -4.07 -9.57
N VAL A 100 21.96 -4.45 -8.42
CA VAL A 100 22.01 -3.62 -7.20
C VAL A 100 22.59 -2.23 -7.48
N ARG A 101 23.77 -2.16 -8.14
CA ARG A 101 24.40 -0.88 -8.50
C ARG A 101 23.51 0.02 -9.37
N ASP A 102 22.67 -0.57 -10.21
CA ASP A 102 21.77 0.18 -11.07
C ASP A 102 20.58 0.76 -10.29
N VAL A 103 20.04 -0.01 -9.35
CA VAL A 103 18.99 0.45 -8.42
C VAL A 103 19.50 1.59 -7.56
N MET A 104 20.68 1.45 -6.94
CA MET A 104 21.32 2.51 -6.14
C MET A 104 21.42 3.82 -6.93
N ARG A 105 21.92 3.76 -8.17
CA ARG A 105 22.07 4.96 -9.03
C ARG A 105 20.74 5.53 -9.50
N THR A 106 19.75 4.66 -9.74
CA THR A 106 18.45 5.09 -10.26
C THR A 106 17.60 5.77 -9.19
N LEU A 107 17.59 5.20 -7.98
CA LEU A 107 16.77 5.66 -6.86
C LEU A 107 17.51 6.54 -5.85
N ASN A 108 18.84 6.59 -5.90
CA ASN A 108 19.69 7.23 -4.89
C ASN A 108 19.44 6.67 -3.49
N VAL A 109 19.54 5.35 -3.36
CA VAL A 109 19.38 4.60 -2.09
C VAL A 109 20.68 3.92 -1.70
N ASP A 110 20.80 3.57 -0.42
CA ASP A 110 21.92 2.80 0.13
C ASP A 110 21.97 1.36 -0.40
N LEU A 111 23.07 0.67 -0.08
CA LEU A 111 23.34 -0.69 -0.56
C LEU A 111 22.29 -1.69 -0.06
N ASP A 112 21.90 -1.63 1.21
CA ASP A 112 21.02 -2.61 1.83
C ASP A 112 19.61 -2.48 1.26
N THR A 113 19.11 -1.24 1.16
CA THR A 113 17.83 -0.95 0.50
C THR A 113 17.83 -1.43 -0.95
N ALA A 114 18.93 -1.22 -1.69
CA ALA A 114 19.03 -1.67 -3.07
C ALA A 114 19.05 -3.20 -3.19
N ILE A 115 19.70 -3.92 -2.26
CA ILE A 115 19.67 -5.39 -2.21
C ILE A 115 18.23 -5.86 -2.00
N MET A 116 17.51 -5.29 -1.01
CA MET A 116 16.12 -5.65 -0.74
C MET A 116 15.21 -5.42 -1.94
N ILE A 117 15.40 -4.32 -2.70
CA ILE A 117 14.63 -4.06 -3.92
C ILE A 117 14.92 -5.10 -5.00
N VAL A 118 16.20 -5.45 -5.22
CA VAL A 118 16.57 -6.47 -6.21
C VAL A 118 15.99 -7.83 -5.83
N GLU A 119 16.09 -8.21 -4.57
CA GLU A 119 15.51 -9.44 -4.04
C GLU A 119 13.99 -9.44 -4.20
N PHE A 120 13.33 -8.36 -3.79
CA PHE A 120 11.89 -8.20 -3.94
C PHE A 120 11.46 -8.34 -5.40
N PHE A 121 12.16 -7.68 -6.32
CA PHE A 121 11.89 -7.73 -7.75
C PHE A 121 12.00 -9.15 -8.32
N ASN A 122 12.97 -9.93 -7.87
CA ASN A 122 13.19 -11.31 -8.32
C ASN A 122 12.18 -12.29 -7.69
N THR A 123 11.83 -12.11 -6.42
CA THR A 123 10.95 -13.03 -5.68
C THR A 123 9.47 -12.76 -5.94
N ASN A 124 9.08 -11.50 -6.17
CA ASN A 124 7.69 -11.09 -6.39
C ASN A 124 7.39 -10.88 -7.88
N TYR A 125 7.85 -11.82 -8.71
CA TYR A 125 7.74 -11.74 -10.17
C TYR A 125 6.31 -11.51 -10.67
N SER A 126 5.33 -12.18 -10.07
CA SER A 126 3.90 -12.06 -10.43
C SER A 126 3.38 -10.64 -10.29
N LEU A 127 3.76 -9.94 -9.22
CA LEU A 127 3.34 -8.57 -8.96
C LEU A 127 3.90 -7.62 -10.02
N ILE A 128 5.17 -7.79 -10.40
CA ILE A 128 5.79 -7.00 -11.47
C ILE A 128 5.10 -7.26 -12.81
N VAL A 129 4.81 -8.52 -13.13
CA VAL A 129 4.11 -8.88 -14.35
C VAL A 129 2.70 -8.29 -14.37
N ASP A 130 1.94 -8.40 -13.27
CA ASP A 130 0.59 -7.83 -13.17
C ASP A 130 0.60 -6.30 -13.32
N TYR A 131 1.57 -5.63 -12.71
CA TYR A 131 1.75 -4.18 -12.86
C TYR A 131 1.96 -3.79 -14.33
N LEU A 132 2.84 -4.51 -15.04
CA LEU A 132 3.11 -4.27 -16.46
C LEU A 132 1.95 -4.69 -17.38
N SER A 133 1.20 -5.72 -16.99
CA SER A 133 0.05 -6.23 -17.74
C SER A 133 -1.02 -5.15 -17.94
N ASN A 134 -1.29 -4.31 -16.95
CA ASN A 134 -2.29 -3.24 -17.08
C ASN A 134 -1.93 -2.23 -18.19
N GLU A 135 -0.67 -1.78 -18.23
CA GLU A 135 -0.21 -0.86 -19.27
C GLU A 135 -0.21 -1.50 -20.67
N ILE A 136 0.18 -2.77 -20.76
CA ILE A 136 0.18 -3.53 -22.02
C ILE A 136 -1.24 -3.72 -22.54
N LEU A 137 -2.17 -4.06 -21.66
CA LEU A 137 -3.58 -4.23 -22.03
C LEU A 137 -4.13 -2.95 -22.65
N ASN A 138 -3.97 -1.82 -21.97
CA ASN A 138 -4.44 -0.52 -22.46
C ASN A 138 -3.87 -0.19 -23.84
N TYR A 139 -2.55 -0.38 -24.03
CA TYR A 139 -1.91 -0.12 -25.32
C TYR A 139 -2.46 -1.01 -26.44
N VAL A 140 -2.66 -2.31 -26.18
CA VAL A 140 -3.21 -3.25 -27.18
C VAL A 140 -4.68 -2.98 -27.45
N GLU A 141 -5.46 -2.58 -26.45
CA GLU A 141 -6.86 -2.20 -26.62
C GLU A 141 -7.02 -0.95 -27.49
N GLU A 142 -6.18 0.07 -27.30
CA GLU A 142 -6.17 1.27 -28.13
C GLU A 142 -5.80 0.94 -29.59
N LYS A 143 -4.66 0.30 -29.81
CA LYS A 143 -4.15 -0.06 -31.14
C LYS A 143 -4.98 -1.15 -31.85
N GLY A 144 -5.62 -2.03 -31.08
CA GLY A 144 -6.35 -3.20 -31.54
C GLY A 144 -5.50 -4.44 -31.79
N GLU A 145 -4.30 -4.27 -32.36
CA GLU A 145 -3.29 -5.30 -32.46
C GLU A 145 -1.89 -4.71 -32.30
N ALA A 146 -0.96 -5.48 -31.75
CA ALA A 146 0.45 -5.10 -31.68
C ALA A 146 1.36 -6.34 -31.63
N THR A 147 2.57 -6.21 -32.15
CA THR A 147 3.64 -7.20 -32.01
C THR A 147 4.37 -7.02 -30.68
N ILE A 148 5.04 -8.07 -30.19
CA ILE A 148 5.87 -7.99 -28.98
C ILE A 148 6.92 -6.87 -29.09
N ARG A 149 7.49 -6.68 -30.30
CA ARG A 149 8.49 -5.64 -30.57
C ARG A 149 7.90 -4.24 -30.44
N GLU A 150 6.73 -3.99 -31.04
CA GLU A 150 6.05 -2.69 -30.93
C GLU A 150 5.70 -2.35 -29.47
N ILE A 151 5.22 -3.33 -28.71
CA ILE A 151 4.92 -3.14 -27.28
C ILE A 151 6.22 -2.85 -26.50
N SER A 152 7.28 -3.63 -26.74
CA SER A 152 8.60 -3.44 -26.14
C SER A 152 9.15 -2.04 -26.36
N ASP A 153 9.06 -1.57 -27.60
CA ASP A 153 9.65 -0.30 -28.01
C ASP A 153 8.81 0.88 -27.52
N LYS A 154 7.48 0.75 -27.56
CA LYS A 154 6.56 1.78 -27.07
C LYS A 154 6.57 1.94 -25.54
N LEU A 155 6.62 0.83 -24.81
CA LEU A 155 6.57 0.83 -23.34
C LEU A 155 7.96 0.81 -22.69
N HIS A 156 9.03 0.81 -23.50
CA HIS A 156 10.41 0.73 -23.06
C HIS A 156 10.68 -0.49 -22.15
N LEU A 157 10.19 -1.66 -22.56
CA LEU A 157 10.30 -2.92 -21.82
C LEU A 157 11.15 -3.93 -22.58
N HIS A 158 12.02 -4.67 -21.89
CA HIS A 158 12.64 -5.85 -22.51
C HIS A 158 11.56 -6.81 -23.05
N PRO A 159 11.73 -7.40 -24.27
CA PRO A 159 10.73 -8.30 -24.86
C PRO A 159 10.30 -9.44 -23.95
N TYR A 160 11.20 -9.91 -23.10
CA TYR A 160 10.91 -10.85 -22.02
C TYR A 160 9.69 -10.42 -21.20
N TRP A 161 9.69 -9.22 -20.62
CA TRP A 161 8.60 -8.73 -19.79
C TRP A 161 7.28 -8.64 -20.55
N VAL A 162 7.34 -8.24 -21.81
CA VAL A 162 6.16 -8.20 -22.69
C VAL A 162 5.59 -9.60 -22.91
N VAL A 163 6.44 -10.60 -23.18
CA VAL A 163 6.01 -11.99 -23.37
C VAL A 163 5.29 -12.52 -22.13
N PHE A 164 5.84 -12.31 -20.94
CA PHE A 164 5.21 -12.80 -19.71
C PHE A 164 3.93 -12.06 -19.35
N ALA A 165 3.91 -10.73 -19.50
CA ALA A 165 2.72 -9.94 -19.24
C ALA A 165 1.59 -10.24 -20.23
N THR A 166 1.92 -10.44 -21.51
CA THR A 166 0.92 -10.86 -22.52
C THR A 166 0.43 -12.28 -22.29
N GLN A 167 1.30 -13.21 -21.89
CA GLN A 167 0.90 -14.57 -21.51
C GLN A 167 -0.04 -14.57 -20.29
N ASN A 168 0.26 -13.77 -19.27
CA ASN A 168 -0.59 -13.57 -18.09
C ASN A 168 -1.97 -12.99 -18.45
N LEU A 169 -2.02 -12.02 -19.37
CA LEU A 169 -3.27 -11.45 -19.87
C LEU A 169 -4.07 -12.46 -20.72
N SER A 170 -3.37 -13.27 -21.53
CA SER A 170 -4.00 -14.32 -22.33
C SER A 170 -4.58 -15.45 -21.48
N SER A 171 -3.89 -15.88 -20.41
CA SER A 171 -4.46 -16.85 -19.47
C SER A 171 -5.69 -16.32 -18.73
N LYS A 172 -5.80 -14.99 -18.56
CA LYS A 172 -6.98 -14.31 -18.02
C LYS A 172 -8.08 -14.07 -19.07
N GLY A 173 -7.87 -14.46 -20.33
CA GLY A 173 -8.82 -14.27 -21.43
C GLY A 173 -8.93 -12.83 -21.96
N LEU A 174 -8.04 -11.93 -21.55
CA LEU A 174 -8.11 -10.50 -21.90
C LEU A 174 -7.44 -10.19 -23.25
N LEU A 175 -6.42 -10.96 -23.62
CA LEU A 175 -5.71 -10.85 -24.89
C LEU A 175 -5.66 -12.20 -25.61
N VAL A 176 -5.71 -12.16 -26.93
CA VAL A 176 -5.44 -13.33 -27.79
C VAL A 176 -4.05 -13.18 -28.40
N ARG A 177 -3.20 -14.19 -28.23
CA ARG A 177 -1.87 -14.21 -28.81
C ARG A 177 -1.82 -15.18 -29.99
N THR A 178 -1.25 -14.73 -31.09
CA THR A 178 -0.85 -15.55 -32.25
C THR A 178 0.67 -15.51 -32.39
N ASP A 179 1.23 -16.26 -33.34
CA ASP A 179 2.69 -16.48 -33.47
C ASP A 179 3.53 -15.18 -33.44
N ASN A 180 3.01 -14.07 -33.97
CA ASN A 180 3.74 -12.79 -33.98
C ASN A 180 2.93 -11.57 -33.49
N LYS A 181 1.65 -11.73 -33.14
CA LYS A 181 0.77 -10.61 -32.79
C LYS A 181 -0.04 -10.88 -31.54
N VAL A 182 -0.40 -9.81 -30.86
CA VAL A 182 -1.27 -9.80 -29.69
C VAL A 182 -2.47 -8.91 -30.01
N TYR A 183 -3.65 -9.41 -29.70
CA TYR A 183 -4.92 -8.77 -29.99
C TYR A 183 -5.72 -8.59 -28.70
N SER A 184 -6.49 -7.52 -28.61
CA SER A 184 -7.58 -7.46 -27.64
C SER A 184 -8.60 -8.55 -27.96
N THR A 185 -9.02 -9.34 -26.97
CA THR A 185 -10.01 -10.42 -27.15
C THR A 185 -11.27 -9.92 -27.86
N ARG A 186 -11.78 -8.74 -27.46
CA ARG A 186 -12.99 -8.14 -28.05
C ARG A 186 -12.81 -7.88 -29.55
N LYS A 187 -11.71 -7.24 -29.94
CA LYS A 187 -11.42 -6.88 -31.33
C LYS A 187 -11.08 -8.11 -32.18
N TYR A 188 -10.43 -9.12 -31.60
CA TYR A 188 -10.11 -10.37 -32.30
C TYR A 188 -11.37 -11.10 -32.75
N TYR A 189 -12.33 -11.33 -31.83
CA TYR A 189 -13.54 -12.05 -32.15
C TYR A 189 -14.50 -11.26 -33.06
N ALA A 190 -14.59 -9.93 -32.92
CA ALA A 190 -15.37 -9.08 -33.82
C ALA A 190 -14.90 -9.23 -35.29
N ARG A 191 -13.59 -9.19 -35.53
CA ARG A 191 -13.02 -9.40 -36.88
C ARG A 191 -13.24 -10.81 -37.40
N LYS A 192 -13.13 -11.82 -36.52
CA LYS A 192 -13.34 -13.21 -36.94
C LYS A 192 -14.78 -13.46 -37.38
N SER A 193 -15.76 -12.87 -36.71
CA SER A 193 -17.16 -12.92 -37.15
C SER A 193 -17.35 -12.24 -38.52
N GLU A 194 -16.79 -11.07 -38.77
CA GLU A 194 -16.90 -10.38 -40.07
C GLU A 194 -16.25 -11.17 -41.23
N GLY A 195 -15.11 -11.83 -40.96
CA GLY A 195 -14.41 -12.68 -41.93
C GLY A 195 -15.14 -13.98 -42.29
N THR A 196 -16.00 -14.48 -41.40
CA THR A 196 -16.83 -15.67 -41.68
C THR A 196 -18.03 -15.37 -42.60
N TRP A 197 -18.57 -14.14 -42.58
CA TRP A 197 -19.68 -13.75 -43.46
C TRP A 197 -19.24 -13.41 -44.89
N THR A 198 -17.99 -12.96 -45.08
CA THR A 198 -17.44 -12.59 -46.40
C THR A 198 -16.98 -13.78 -47.24
N LYS A 199 -16.80 -14.97 -46.63
CA LYS A 199 -16.42 -16.21 -47.33
C LYS A 199 -17.59 -17.11 -47.73
N GLN A 200 -18.84 -16.67 -47.51
CA GLN A 200 -20.07 -17.40 -47.88
C GLN A 200 -20.83 -16.77 -49.06
N LYS A 201 -20.19 -15.94 -49.88
CA LYS A 201 -20.75 -15.42 -51.14
C LYS A 201 -19.99 -15.92 -52.35
#